data_AF-A0A1M7JR73-F1
#
_entry.id   AF-A0A1M7JR73-F1
#
_cell.length_a   1.000
_cell.length_b   1.000
_cell.length_c   1.000
_cell.angle_alpha   90.00
_cell.angle_beta   90.00
_cell.angle_gamma   90.00
#
_symmetry.space_group_name_H-M   'P 1'
#
loop_
_entity.id
_entity.type
_entity.pdbx_description
1 polymer ?
#
loop_
_entity_poly.entity_id
_entity_poly.type
_entity_poly.pdbx_seq_one_letter_code
_entity_poly.pdbx_strand_id
1 'polypeptide(L)'
;MTPHAQSTALEVLNRSGCPVQLRFYRGAHLIWDVWLASGSELSVPDPVHAEIDICVVFIDPVSRVTYRIRTRICSKAKRLVTRMLAEEGSVRFDLDIEPGDTISDIDVHNLCSGKVLIEARYLHSPFVLTSALDTSGSGTLNFRGVEVAAIMNGITTARIAIKDWSSDLLIDSSSPGHDGVATVSLVPHSKDGKGSSANDNQRIKA
;
A
#
# COMPACT_ATOMS: atom_id res chain seq x y z
N MET A 1 -21.16 -17.69 7.46
CA MET A 1 -20.57 -17.20 6.21
C MET A 1 -20.71 -15.70 6.20
N THR A 2 -19.67 -14.98 6.61
CA THR A 2 -19.61 -13.52 6.46
C THR A 2 -19.48 -13.21 4.97
N PRO A 3 -20.25 -12.26 4.42
CA PRO A 3 -20.08 -11.88 3.02
C PRO A 3 -18.66 -11.37 2.84
N HIS A 4 -17.92 -11.95 1.88
CA HIS A 4 -16.69 -11.33 1.38
C HIS A 4 -17.10 -9.95 0.85
N ALA A 5 -16.80 -8.90 1.60
CA ALA A 5 -16.87 -7.55 1.10
C ALA A 5 -16.04 -7.53 -0.20
N GLN A 6 -16.64 -7.07 -1.29
CA GLN A 6 -15.87 -6.83 -2.51
C GLN A 6 -14.70 -5.93 -2.13
N SER A 7 -13.48 -6.41 -2.39
CA SER A 7 -12.29 -5.60 -2.19
C SER A 7 -12.43 -4.35 -3.04
N THR A 8 -12.42 -3.19 -2.39
CA THR A 8 -12.23 -1.90 -3.07
C THR A 8 -10.88 -1.94 -3.80
N ALA A 9 -10.83 -1.36 -5.00
CA ALA A 9 -9.63 -1.30 -5.80
C ALA A 9 -9.56 0.04 -6.55
N LEU A 10 -8.38 0.65 -6.53
CA LEU A 10 -8.09 1.87 -7.26
C LEU A 10 -7.88 1.48 -8.72
N GLU A 11 -8.73 1.98 -9.60
CA GLU A 11 -8.59 1.74 -11.04
C GLU A 11 -7.66 2.78 -11.63
N VAL A 12 -6.53 2.35 -12.16
CA VAL A 12 -5.56 3.25 -12.78
C VAL A 12 -5.68 3.18 -14.28
N LEU A 13 -5.94 4.32 -14.92
CA LEU A 13 -6.13 4.40 -16.37
C LEU A 13 -5.04 5.29 -16.99
N ASN A 14 -4.14 4.68 -17.76
CA ASN A 14 -3.19 5.42 -18.58
C ASN A 14 -3.81 5.79 -19.93
N ARG A 15 -4.37 7.00 -19.99
CA ARG A 15 -4.95 7.57 -21.21
C ARG A 15 -3.93 8.33 -22.06
N SER A 16 -2.68 8.40 -21.62
CA SER A 16 -1.62 9.02 -22.38
C SER A 16 -1.19 8.16 -23.58
N GLY A 17 -0.55 8.79 -24.56
CA GLY A 17 0.06 8.11 -25.70
C GLY A 17 1.40 7.42 -25.40
N CYS A 18 1.83 7.38 -24.13
CA CYS A 18 3.14 6.86 -23.74
C CYS A 18 3.03 5.88 -22.55
N PRO A 19 3.99 4.96 -22.38
CA PRO A 19 4.13 4.22 -21.13
C PRO A 19 4.43 5.16 -19.96
N VAL A 20 3.90 4.83 -18.79
CA VAL A 20 4.08 5.60 -17.55
C VAL A 20 4.59 4.68 -16.46
N GLN A 21 5.53 5.15 -15.65
CA GLN A 21 5.94 4.48 -14.42
C GLN A 21 5.18 5.08 -13.25
N LEU A 22 4.49 4.24 -12.48
CA LEU A 22 3.77 4.62 -11.27
C LEU A 22 4.60 4.24 -10.06
N ARG A 23 4.76 5.19 -9.14
CA ARG A 23 5.43 4.97 -7.87
C ARG A 23 4.49 5.27 -6.72
N PHE A 24 4.27 4.25 -5.90
CA PHE A 24 3.43 4.33 -4.71
C PHE A 24 4.31 4.48 -3.48
N TYR A 25 3.94 5.44 -2.64
CA TYR A 25 4.71 5.83 -1.48
C TYR A 25 3.87 5.75 -0.21
N ARG A 26 4.56 5.49 0.90
CA ARG A 26 4.07 5.81 2.24
C ARG A 26 5.06 6.77 2.90
N GLY A 27 4.68 8.05 2.97
CA GLY A 27 5.60 9.11 3.39
C GLY A 27 6.84 9.14 2.49
N ALA A 28 8.03 9.01 3.05
CA ALA A 28 9.26 8.97 2.27
C ALA A 28 9.54 7.60 1.58
N HIS A 29 8.84 6.53 1.96
CA HIS A 29 9.16 5.17 1.55
C HIS A 29 8.44 4.76 0.26
N LEU A 30 9.18 4.27 -0.73
CA LEU A 30 8.61 3.61 -1.91
C LEU A 30 8.11 2.21 -1.51
N ILE A 31 6.83 1.93 -1.72
CA ILE A 31 6.20 0.65 -1.32
C ILE A 31 5.77 -0.21 -2.50
N TRP A 32 5.68 0.37 -3.70
CA TRP A 32 5.48 -0.34 -4.95
C TRP A 32 5.84 0.55 -6.15
N ASP A 33 6.36 -0.06 -7.21
CA ASP A 33 6.74 0.59 -8.46
C ASP A 33 6.29 -0.31 -9.62
N VAL A 34 5.61 0.26 -10.62
CA VAL A 34 5.03 -0.50 -11.73
C VAL A 34 5.02 0.32 -13.02
N TRP A 35 5.28 -0.35 -14.15
CA TRP A 35 5.12 0.24 -15.47
C TRP A 35 3.73 -0.07 -16.04
N LEU A 36 3.09 0.95 -16.58
CA LEU A 36 1.79 0.88 -17.21
C LEU A 36 1.89 1.30 -18.68
N ALA A 37 1.46 0.43 -19.60
CA ALA A 37 1.52 0.71 -21.03
C ALA A 37 0.54 1.84 -21.43
N SER A 38 0.78 2.46 -22.58
CA SER A 38 -0.17 3.44 -23.14
C SER A 38 -1.53 2.79 -23.41
N GLY A 39 -2.61 3.49 -23.06
CA GLY A 39 -3.98 3.02 -23.26
C GLY A 39 -4.38 1.83 -22.38
N SER A 40 -3.59 1.48 -21.37
CA SER A 40 -3.85 0.33 -20.50
C SER A 40 -4.44 0.73 -19.15
N GLU A 41 -5.06 -0.25 -18.50
CA GLU A 41 -5.67 -0.13 -17.18
C GLU A 41 -5.01 -1.10 -16.19
N LEU A 42 -5.03 -0.72 -14.91
CA LEU A 42 -4.48 -1.51 -13.81
C LEU A 42 -5.36 -1.32 -12.57
N SER A 43 -5.93 -2.42 -12.09
CA SER A 43 -6.65 -2.44 -10.81
C SER A 43 -5.67 -2.67 -9.66
N VAL A 44 -5.68 -1.78 -8.67
CA VAL A 44 -4.80 -1.81 -7.51
C VAL A 44 -5.62 -2.08 -6.24
N PRO A 45 -5.57 -3.30 -5.67
CA PRO A 45 -6.38 -3.66 -4.51
C PRO A 45 -6.08 -2.83 -3.27
N ASP A 46 -7.12 -2.50 -2.50
CA ASP A 46 -7.03 -1.77 -1.24
C ASP A 46 -6.25 -2.58 -0.16
N PRO A 47 -5.08 -2.09 0.30
CA PRO A 47 -4.31 -2.76 1.33
C PRO A 47 -4.90 -2.55 2.74
N VAL A 48 -5.83 -1.62 2.96
CA VAL A 48 -6.35 -1.23 4.29
C VAL A 48 -7.03 -2.41 5.00
N HIS A 49 -7.69 -3.30 4.26
CA HIS A 49 -8.36 -4.47 4.82
C HIS A 49 -7.61 -5.79 4.58
N ALA A 50 -6.45 -5.74 3.94
CA ALA A 50 -5.63 -6.92 3.70
C ALA A 50 -5.07 -7.52 5.01
N GLU A 51 -5.02 -8.86 5.04
CA GLU A 51 -4.14 -9.59 5.95
C GLU A 51 -2.68 -9.23 5.66
N ILE A 52 -1.84 -9.27 6.70
CA ILE A 52 -0.43 -8.89 6.58
C ILE A 52 0.44 -10.08 6.90
N ASP A 53 1.33 -10.46 5.98
CA ASP A 53 2.44 -11.36 6.23
C ASP A 53 3.67 -10.54 6.65
N ILE A 54 4.17 -10.80 7.85
CA ILE A 54 5.27 -10.04 8.45
C ILE A 54 6.48 -10.96 8.57
N CYS A 55 7.60 -10.49 8.04
CA CYS A 55 8.89 -11.10 8.20
C CYS A 55 9.80 -10.16 9.00
N VAL A 56 10.29 -10.65 10.12
CA VAL A 56 11.23 -9.92 10.97
C VAL A 56 12.59 -10.61 10.92
N VAL A 57 13.64 -9.82 10.71
CA VAL A 57 15.02 -10.27 10.63
C VAL A 57 15.86 -9.52 11.65
N PHE A 58 16.61 -10.27 12.45
CA PHE A 58 17.60 -9.75 13.37
C PHE A 58 18.95 -10.38 13.03
N ILE A 59 20.00 -9.55 12.96
CA ILE A 59 21.38 -10.04 12.78
C ILE A 59 22.12 -9.73 14.06
N ASP A 60 22.54 -10.76 14.78
CA ASP A 60 23.31 -10.59 16.01
C ASP A 60 24.66 -9.92 15.67
N PRO A 61 24.96 -8.74 16.25
CA PRO A 61 26.17 -8.01 15.92
C PRO A 61 27.45 -8.72 16.34
N VAL A 62 27.39 -9.59 17.35
CA VAL A 62 28.53 -10.34 17.89
C VAL A 62 28.72 -11.65 17.15
N SER A 63 27.69 -12.50 17.15
CA SER A 63 27.80 -13.85 16.55
C SER A 63 27.62 -13.88 15.04
N ARG A 64 27.11 -12.79 14.45
CA ARG A 64 26.72 -12.68 13.03
C ARG A 64 25.67 -13.69 12.58
N VAL A 65 25.02 -14.36 13.53
CA VAL A 65 23.89 -15.25 13.25
C VAL A 65 22.69 -14.42 12.83
N THR A 66 22.02 -14.84 11.76
CA THR A 66 20.78 -14.24 11.28
C THR A 66 19.59 -15.02 11.79
N TYR A 67 18.74 -14.34 12.55
CA TYR A 67 17.48 -14.86 13.04
C TYR A 67 16.34 -14.31 12.21
N ARG A 68 15.36 -15.16 11.89
CA ARG A 68 14.21 -14.79 11.06
C ARG A 68 12.94 -15.39 11.63
N ILE A 69 11.92 -14.56 11.82
CA ILE A 69 10.57 -14.98 12.21
C ILE A 69 9.59 -14.50 11.16
N ARG A 70 8.59 -15.33 10.87
CA ARG A 70 7.44 -14.96 10.05
C ARG A 70 6.16 -15.14 10.85
N THR A 71 5.26 -14.18 10.72
CA THR A 71 3.93 -14.25 11.33
C THR A 71 2.90 -13.62 10.42
N ARG A 72 1.64 -14.00 10.61
CA ARG A 72 0.51 -13.43 9.88
C ARG A 72 -0.40 -12.68 10.85
N ILE A 73 -0.80 -11.47 10.46
CA ILE A 73 -1.69 -10.62 11.22
C ILE A 73 -2.97 -10.36 10.43
N CYS A 74 -4.10 -10.82 10.96
CA CYS A 74 -5.43 -10.61 10.37
C CYS A 74 -6.15 -9.35 10.90
N SER A 75 -5.58 -8.65 11.87
CA SER A 75 -6.19 -7.45 12.48
C SER A 75 -5.14 -6.40 12.84
N LYS A 76 -5.38 -5.15 12.44
CA LYS A 76 -4.42 -4.03 12.54
C LYS A 76 -4.60 -3.24 13.85
N ALA A 77 -4.54 -3.92 14.99
CA ALA A 77 -4.55 -3.29 16.31
C ALA A 77 -3.68 -4.15 17.23
N LYS A 78 -2.41 -4.27 16.84
CA LYS A 78 -1.46 -5.20 17.43
C LYS A 78 -0.17 -4.48 17.73
N ARG A 79 0.47 -4.91 18.81
CA ARG A 79 1.84 -4.55 19.13
C ARG A 79 2.71 -5.77 18.89
N LEU A 80 3.79 -5.56 18.15
CA LEU A 80 4.83 -6.54 17.88
C LEU A 80 6.05 -6.20 18.71
N VAL A 81 6.47 -7.12 19.56
CA VAL A 81 7.63 -6.93 20.42
C VAL A 81 8.69 -7.95 20.06
N THR A 82 9.79 -7.48 19.48
CA THR A 82 10.93 -8.33 19.13
C THR A 82 11.92 -8.38 20.27
N ARG A 83 12.37 -9.58 20.65
CA ARG A 83 13.30 -9.75 21.79
C ARG A 83 14.24 -10.94 21.57
N MET A 84 15.38 -10.89 22.23
CA MET A 84 16.28 -12.05 22.37
C MET A 84 16.09 -12.64 23.78
N LEU A 85 15.82 -13.93 23.85
CA LEU A 85 15.65 -14.69 25.10
C LEU A 85 16.83 -15.63 25.27
N ALA A 86 17.38 -15.71 26.49
CA ALA A 86 18.39 -16.69 26.85
C ALA A 86 17.71 -17.85 27.59
N GLU A 87 17.79 -19.06 27.04
CA GLU A 87 17.18 -20.27 27.62
C GLU A 87 18.20 -21.42 27.60
N GLU A 88 18.51 -21.96 28.79
CA GLU A 88 19.32 -23.18 28.97
C GLU A 88 20.63 -23.23 28.15
N GLY A 89 21.36 -22.11 28.08
CA GLY A 89 22.62 -22.02 27.34
C GLY A 89 22.48 -21.75 25.84
N SER A 90 21.26 -21.52 25.36
CA SER A 90 20.95 -21.09 24.00
C SER A 90 20.34 -19.68 23.96
N VAL A 91 20.37 -19.05 22.80
CA VAL A 91 19.70 -17.77 22.56
C VAL A 91 18.65 -17.95 21.49
N ARG A 92 17.44 -17.47 21.77
CA ARG A 92 16.30 -17.51 20.88
C ARG A 92 15.89 -16.09 20.51
N PHE A 93 15.65 -15.87 19.22
CA PHE A 93 14.92 -14.70 18.77
C PHE A 93 13.42 -14.99 18.84
N ASP A 94 12.65 -14.06 19.39
CA ASP A 94 11.20 -14.22 19.54
C ASP A 94 10.45 -12.95 19.13
N LEU A 95 9.20 -13.13 18.71
CA LEU A 95 8.27 -12.09 18.29
C LEU A 95 6.96 -12.26 19.03
N ASP A 96 6.76 -11.45 20.07
CA ASP A 96 5.50 -11.43 20.80
C ASP A 96 4.47 -10.57 20.10
N ILE A 97 3.22 -11.05 20.11
CA ILE A 97 2.07 -10.35 19.54
C ILE A 97 1.11 -10.00 20.66
N GLU A 98 1.09 -8.72 21.01
CA GLU A 98 0.26 -8.15 22.06
C GLU A 98 -0.93 -7.38 21.44
N PRO A 99 -2.00 -7.13 22.20
CA PRO A 99 -2.98 -6.10 21.84
C PRO A 99 -2.28 -4.74 21.65
N GLY A 100 -2.59 -4.04 20.56
CA GLY A 100 -2.08 -2.70 20.30
C GLY A 100 -3.00 -1.63 20.89
N ASP A 101 -2.43 -0.47 21.19
CA ASP A 101 -3.18 0.70 21.69
C ASP A 101 -3.67 1.60 20.54
N THR A 102 -3.16 1.40 19.33
CA THR A 102 -3.47 2.18 18.14
C THR A 102 -4.53 1.50 17.27
N ILE A 103 -5.52 2.28 16.81
CA ILE A 103 -6.59 1.79 15.96
C ILE A 103 -6.12 1.76 14.51
N SER A 104 -6.16 0.58 13.88
CA SER A 104 -5.83 0.32 12.46
C SER A 104 -4.33 0.33 12.09
N ASP A 105 -3.45 0.39 13.09
CA ASP A 105 -2.00 0.39 12.91
C ASP A 105 -1.37 -0.81 13.64
N ILE A 106 -0.13 -1.15 13.27
CA ILE A 106 0.68 -2.14 14.00
C ILE A 106 1.88 -1.42 14.59
N ASP A 107 1.92 -1.36 15.92
CA ASP A 107 3.07 -0.85 16.63
C ASP A 107 4.16 -1.91 16.70
N VAL A 108 5.41 -1.53 16.52
CA VAL A 108 6.54 -2.44 16.57
C VAL A 108 7.60 -1.89 17.49
N HIS A 109 8.07 -2.73 18.40
CA HIS A 109 9.11 -2.44 19.37
C HIS A 109 10.28 -3.40 19.21
N ASN A 110 11.48 -2.84 19.20
CA ASN A 110 12.73 -3.58 19.18
C ASN A 110 13.37 -3.60 20.56
N LEU A 111 13.26 -4.72 21.27
CA LEU A 111 13.96 -4.94 22.54
C LEU A 111 15.24 -5.78 22.35
N CYS A 112 15.64 -6.09 21.12
CA CYS A 112 16.91 -6.73 20.83
C CYS A 112 18.06 -5.74 21.03
N SER A 113 19.26 -6.27 21.28
CA SER A 113 20.49 -5.47 21.45
C SER A 113 21.01 -4.83 20.16
N GLY A 114 20.44 -5.18 19.01
CA GLY A 114 20.83 -4.67 17.70
C GLY A 114 19.62 -4.31 16.84
N LYS A 115 19.91 -3.85 15.64
CA LYS A 115 18.91 -3.42 14.65
C LYS A 115 18.05 -4.60 14.18
N VAL A 116 16.75 -4.34 14.04
CA VAL A 116 15.77 -5.27 13.47
C VAL A 116 15.26 -4.71 12.15
N LEU A 117 15.16 -5.59 11.15
CA LEU A 117 14.55 -5.31 9.86
C LEU A 117 13.18 -5.97 9.78
N ILE A 118 12.19 -5.24 9.29
CA ILE A 118 10.80 -5.68 9.22
C ILE A 118 10.34 -5.51 7.78
N GLU A 119 9.80 -6.58 7.18
CA GLU A 119 9.09 -6.56 5.92
C GLU A 119 7.63 -6.92 6.19
N ALA A 120 6.70 -6.04 5.82
CA ALA A 120 5.26 -6.25 5.92
C ALA A 120 4.68 -6.31 4.51
N ARG A 121 4.14 -7.47 4.14
CA ARG A 121 3.49 -7.72 2.85
C ARG A 121 1.99 -7.80 3.03
N TYR A 122 1.28 -7.01 2.25
CA TYR A 122 -0.17 -6.88 2.34
C TYR A 122 -0.78 -7.85 1.34
N LEU A 123 -1.32 -8.95 1.85
CA LEU A 123 -1.79 -10.05 1.02
C LEU A 123 -2.88 -9.56 0.07
N HIS A 124 -2.87 -10.10 -1.16
CA HIS A 124 -3.76 -9.70 -2.25
C HIS A 124 -3.55 -8.25 -2.75
N SER A 125 -2.55 -7.54 -2.26
CA SER A 125 -2.08 -6.28 -2.83
C SER A 125 -0.61 -6.41 -3.26
N PRO A 126 -0.11 -5.54 -4.14
CA PRO A 126 1.29 -5.55 -4.54
C PRO A 126 2.23 -4.88 -3.52
N PHE A 127 1.69 -4.32 -2.45
CA PHE A 127 2.46 -3.45 -1.57
C PHE A 127 3.31 -4.21 -0.55
N VAL A 128 4.55 -3.74 -0.40
CA VAL A 128 5.48 -4.19 0.63
C VAL A 128 6.04 -2.97 1.35
N LEU A 129 5.88 -2.93 2.67
CA LEU A 129 6.49 -1.92 3.52
C LEU A 129 7.68 -2.53 4.25
N THR A 130 8.84 -1.91 4.06
CA THR A 130 10.05 -2.27 4.80
C THR A 130 10.37 -1.21 5.82
N SER A 131 10.66 -1.61 7.05
CA SER A 131 11.09 -0.73 8.13
C SER A 131 12.34 -1.29 8.82
N ALA A 132 13.07 -0.40 9.45
CA ALA A 132 14.28 -0.69 10.18
C ALA A 132 14.17 -0.01 11.54
N LEU A 133 14.27 -0.79 12.62
CA LEU A 133 14.24 -0.28 13.98
C LEU A 133 15.60 -0.47 14.61
N ASP A 134 16.18 0.63 15.09
CA ASP A 134 17.40 0.57 15.89
C ASP A 134 17.15 -0.11 17.25
N THR A 135 18.22 -0.42 17.97
CA THR A 135 18.17 -0.99 19.31
C THR A 135 17.27 -0.16 20.24
N SER A 136 16.34 -0.80 20.95
CA SER A 136 15.35 -0.12 21.81
C SER A 136 14.40 0.83 21.08
N GLY A 137 14.40 0.80 19.73
CA GLY A 137 13.56 1.65 18.90
C GLY A 137 12.12 1.16 18.82
N SER A 138 11.21 2.09 18.51
CA SER A 138 9.82 1.78 18.17
C SER A 138 9.40 2.47 16.89
N GLY A 139 8.36 1.94 16.25
CA GLY A 139 7.77 2.52 15.05
C GLY A 139 6.40 1.93 14.76
N THR A 140 5.76 2.44 13.73
CA THR A 140 4.40 2.05 13.37
C THR A 140 4.35 1.62 11.90
N LEU A 141 3.71 0.48 11.64
CA LEU A 141 3.41 0.01 10.29
C LEU A 141 1.97 0.41 9.97
N ASN A 142 1.79 1.40 9.10
CA ASN A 142 0.48 1.85 8.65
C ASN A 142 0.41 2.06 7.13
N PHE A 143 -0.79 1.83 6.60
CA PHE A 143 -1.08 1.93 5.16
C PHE A 143 -2.08 3.03 4.83
N ARG A 144 -2.43 3.86 5.82
CA ARG A 144 -3.21 5.07 5.58
C ARG A 144 -2.33 6.10 4.89
N GLY A 145 -2.90 6.92 4.00
CA GLY A 145 -2.14 7.98 3.33
C GLY A 145 -1.04 7.44 2.41
N VAL A 146 -1.37 6.43 1.60
CA VAL A 146 -0.57 6.07 0.44
C VAL A 146 -0.67 7.20 -0.57
N GLU A 147 0.45 7.55 -1.17
CA GLU A 147 0.55 8.56 -2.22
C GLU A 147 1.02 7.91 -3.51
N VAL A 148 0.60 8.44 -4.65
CA VAL A 148 1.05 8.00 -5.97
C VAL A 148 1.65 9.16 -6.73
N ALA A 149 2.73 8.90 -7.47
CA ALA A 149 3.27 9.79 -8.49
C ALA A 149 3.45 9.01 -9.80
N ALA A 150 3.26 9.71 -10.91
CA ALA A 150 3.55 9.19 -12.24
C ALA A 150 4.87 9.77 -12.75
N ILE A 151 5.62 8.95 -13.48
CA ILE A 151 6.80 9.35 -14.22
C ILE A 151 6.55 9.07 -15.69
N MET A 152 6.60 10.11 -16.50
CA MET A 152 6.42 10.02 -17.95
C MET A 152 7.51 10.84 -18.62
N ASN A 153 8.24 10.23 -19.56
CA ASN A 153 9.34 10.88 -20.29
C ASN A 153 10.37 11.58 -19.37
N GLY A 154 10.67 10.98 -18.21
CA GLY A 154 11.61 11.52 -17.23
C GLY A 154 11.04 12.62 -16.30
N ILE A 155 9.80 13.07 -16.51
CA ILE A 155 9.12 14.06 -15.68
C ILE A 155 8.31 13.34 -14.61
N THR A 156 8.51 13.69 -13.35
CA THR A 156 7.75 13.15 -12.21
C THR A 156 6.67 14.13 -11.79
N THR A 157 5.43 13.67 -11.67
CA THR A 157 4.32 14.49 -11.18
C THR A 157 4.43 14.72 -9.68
N ALA A 158 3.70 15.73 -9.17
CA ALA A 158 3.47 15.84 -7.74
C ALA A 158 2.82 14.56 -7.20
N ARG A 159 3.13 14.24 -5.94
CA ARG A 159 2.50 13.12 -5.24
C ARG A 159 1.06 13.47 -4.89
N ILE A 160 0.15 12.54 -5.13
CA ILE A 160 -1.26 12.68 -4.83
C ILE A 160 -1.64 11.61 -3.80
N ALA A 161 -2.23 12.03 -2.69
CA ALA A 161 -2.71 11.13 -1.66
C ALA A 161 -3.98 10.39 -2.13
N ILE A 162 -3.95 9.06 -2.05
CA ILE A 162 -5.11 8.19 -2.29
C ILE A 162 -5.98 8.24 -1.04
N LYS A 163 -7.08 8.98 -1.11
CA LYS A 163 -8.04 9.14 -0.02
C LYS A 163 -9.12 8.06 -0.02
N ASP A 164 -9.42 7.53 -1.20
CA ASP A 164 -10.47 6.54 -1.42
C ASP A 164 -9.95 5.50 -2.42
N TRP A 165 -9.92 4.23 -2.01
CA TRP A 165 -9.51 3.13 -2.86
C TRP A 165 -10.59 2.67 -3.82
N SER A 166 -11.75 3.32 -3.87
CA SER A 166 -12.79 3.10 -4.88
C SER A 166 -12.83 4.23 -5.92
N SER A 167 -11.69 4.87 -6.18
CA SER A 167 -11.55 5.96 -7.14
C SER A 167 -10.77 5.54 -8.38
N ASP A 168 -10.90 6.34 -9.44
CA ASP A 168 -10.13 6.21 -10.67
C ASP A 168 -8.92 7.16 -10.63
N LEU A 169 -7.72 6.64 -10.85
CA LEU A 169 -6.51 7.41 -11.09
C LEU A 169 -6.31 7.59 -12.59
N LEU A 170 -6.58 8.78 -13.09
CA LEU A 170 -6.46 9.11 -14.51
C LEU A 170 -5.09 9.73 -14.79
N ILE A 171 -4.42 9.21 -15.81
CA ILE A 171 -3.14 9.73 -16.30
C ILE A 171 -3.33 10.20 -17.75
N ASP A 172 -3.33 11.50 -17.95
CA ASP A 172 -3.59 12.14 -19.24
C ASP A 172 -2.36 12.93 -19.73
N SER A 173 -2.22 13.06 -21.05
CA SER A 173 -1.18 13.88 -21.69
C SER A 173 -1.74 14.99 -22.59
N SER A 174 -3.04 15.31 -22.47
CA SER A 174 -3.72 16.25 -23.35
C SER A 174 -3.70 17.69 -22.81
N SER A 175 -2.64 18.41 -23.10
CA SER A 175 -2.70 19.87 -23.18
C SER A 175 -2.11 20.30 -24.53
N PRO A 176 -2.93 20.68 -25.53
CA PRO A 176 -2.41 21.24 -26.77
C PRO A 176 -1.79 22.61 -26.43
N GLY A 177 -0.47 22.64 -26.24
CA GLY A 177 0.29 23.84 -25.88
C GLY A 177 1.28 23.67 -24.73
N HIS A 178 1.25 22.55 -24.00
CA HIS A 178 2.28 22.22 -23.00
C HIS A 178 2.98 20.93 -23.39
N ASP A 179 4.32 21.00 -23.48
CA ASP A 179 5.22 19.92 -23.87
C ASP A 179 5.04 18.62 -23.07
N GLY A 180 4.07 17.79 -23.44
CA GLY A 180 4.00 16.38 -23.03
C GLY A 180 4.01 16.09 -21.53
N VAL A 181 3.60 17.03 -20.67
CA VAL A 181 3.59 16.84 -19.21
C VAL A 181 2.41 15.96 -18.82
N ALA A 182 2.68 14.87 -18.10
CA ALA A 182 1.64 14.02 -17.54
C ALA A 182 0.84 14.80 -16.50
N THR A 183 -0.48 14.75 -16.62
CA THR A 183 -1.39 15.17 -15.55
C THR A 183 -1.95 13.93 -14.88
N VAL A 184 -1.89 13.89 -13.55
CA VAL A 184 -2.47 12.81 -12.75
C VAL A 184 -3.62 13.40 -11.95
N SER A 185 -4.77 12.74 -11.98
CA SER A 185 -5.94 13.15 -11.21
C SER A 185 -6.65 11.95 -10.60
N LEU A 186 -7.22 12.15 -9.41
CA LEU A 186 -8.10 11.18 -8.75
C LEU A 186 -9.54 11.64 -8.94
N VAL A 187 -10.38 10.76 -9.48
CA VAL A 187 -11.80 11.02 -9.71
C VAL A 187 -12.61 9.94 -8.99
N PRO A 188 -13.68 10.28 -8.26
CA PRO A 188 -14.57 9.27 -7.69
C PRO A 188 -15.11 8.36 -8.80
N HIS A 189 -15.17 7.05 -8.55
CA HIS A 189 -15.66 6.12 -9.55
C HIS A 189 -17.12 6.47 -9.91
N SER A 190 -17.36 6.76 -11.18
CA SER A 190 -18.71 7.04 -11.70
C SER A 190 -19.55 5.78 -11.58
N LYS A 191 -20.64 5.82 -10.81
CA LYS A 191 -21.63 4.73 -10.76
C LYS A 191 -22.51 4.64 -12.02
N ASP A 192 -22.35 5.53 -12.99
CA ASP A 192 -23.26 5.66 -14.13
C ASP A 192 -22.75 4.91 -15.35
N GLY A 193 -23.00 3.61 -15.37
CA GLY A 193 -22.66 2.73 -16.50
C GLY A 193 -23.59 1.54 -16.71
N LYS A 194 -24.78 1.51 -16.10
CA LYS A 194 -25.83 0.52 -16.41
C LYS A 194 -27.16 1.19 -16.74
N GLY A 195 -27.35 1.35 -18.05
CA GLY A 195 -28.60 1.48 -18.80
C GLY A 195 -29.90 1.84 -18.07
N SER A 196 -30.42 3.03 -18.37
CA SER A 196 -31.86 3.21 -18.56
C SER A 196 -32.10 3.74 -19.97
N SER A 197 -32.26 2.80 -20.90
CA SER A 197 -32.92 3.10 -22.17
C SER A 197 -34.42 3.02 -21.88
N ALA A 198 -35.01 4.15 -21.52
CA ALA A 198 -36.45 4.33 -21.51
C ALA A 198 -36.78 5.40 -22.55
N ASN A 199 -37.14 4.93 -23.73
CA ASN A 199 -38.03 5.66 -24.63
C ASN A 199 -39.25 6.09 -23.81
N ASP A 200 -39.53 7.39 -23.75
CA ASP A 200 -40.89 7.85 -23.51
C ASP A 200 -41.23 9.00 -24.45
N ASN A 201 -41.81 8.60 -25.58
CA ASN A 201 -42.56 9.47 -26.47
C ASN A 201 -43.89 9.81 -25.79
N GLN A 202 -44.05 11.03 -25.25
CA GLN A 202 -45.40 11.60 -25.14
C GLN A 202 -45.42 13.08 -25.54
N ARG A 203 -45.98 13.26 -26.73
CA ARG A 203 -46.45 14.50 -27.33
C ARG A 203 -47.89 14.69 -26.86
N ILE A 204 -48.18 15.70 -26.05
CA ILE A 204 -49.55 16.20 -25.87
C ILE A 204 -49.54 17.69 -26.23
N LYS A 205 -50.27 18.02 -27.29
CA LYS A 205 -50.61 19.38 -27.70
C LYS A 205 -51.75 19.89 -26.81
N ALA A 206 -51.67 21.15 -26.40
CA ALA A 206 -52.84 21.96 -26.06
C ALA A 206 -53.41 22.60 -27.33
#